data_AF-A0A223ENA3-F1
#
_entry.id   AF-A0A223ENA3-F1
#
_cell.length_a   1.000
_cell.length_b   1.000
_cell.length_c   1.000
_cell.angle_alpha   90.00
_cell.angle_beta   90.00
_cell.angle_gamma   90.00
#
_symmetry.space_group_name_H-M   'P 1'
#
loop_
_entity.id
_entity.type
_entity.pdbx_description
1 polymer ?
#
loop_
_entity_poly.entity_id
_entity_poly.type
_entity_poly.pdbx_seq_one_letter_code
_entity_poly.pdbx_strand_id
1 'polypeptide(L)'
;MLILIGLITILIDVTFRIPQSAIILISLFATIAIGETAVTAKIIHPFSLITIAITFLSGFPIISKQLGAAIATLRMLFLIVGYYFGSTGMIIVTTLLIIYMVKLRSVGVPYLAPLLPFKLEEIKDTL
;
A
#
# COMPACT_ATOMS: atom_id res chain seq x y z
N MET A 1 -4.24 0.38 -13.69
CA MET A 1 -3.91 0.41 -12.24
C MET A 1 -2.43 0.63 -11.98
N LEU A 2 -1.51 -0.22 -12.50
CA LEU A 2 -0.06 -0.07 -12.30
C LEU A 2 0.50 1.29 -12.77
N ILE A 3 0.08 1.76 -13.95
CA ILE A 3 0.50 3.08 -14.50
C ILE A 3 0.16 4.23 -13.53
N LEU A 4 -1.06 4.25 -12.99
CA LEU A 4 -1.50 5.32 -12.09
C LEU A 4 -0.73 5.33 -10.77
N ILE A 5 -0.43 4.15 -10.22
CA ILE A 5 0.38 4.00 -9.01
C ILE A 5 1.81 4.50 -9.26
N GLY A 6 2.38 4.21 -10.44
CA GLY A 6 3.68 4.74 -10.84
C GLY A 6 3.69 6.27 -10.89
N LEU A 7 2.69 6.88 -11.55
CA LEU A 7 2.55 8.33 -11.63
C LEU A 7 2.40 8.99 -10.24
N ILE A 8 1.58 8.41 -9.36
CA ILE A 8 1.41 8.89 -7.99
C ILE A 8 2.71 8.78 -7.19
N THR A 9 3.47 7.71 -7.38
CA THR A 9 4.75 7.50 -6.67
C THR A 9 5.76 8.56 -7.08
N ILE A 10 5.86 8.85 -8.37
CA ILE A 10 6.72 9.92 -8.90
C ILE A 10 6.27 11.28 -8.35
N LEU A 11 4.97 11.56 -8.33
CA LEU A 11 4.42 12.80 -7.80
C LEU A 11 4.81 13.00 -6.32
N ILE A 12 4.69 11.96 -5.51
CA ILE A 12 5.04 12.00 -4.09
C ILE A 12 6.56 12.21 -3.91
N ASP A 13 7.39 11.53 -4.69
CA ASP A 13 8.86 11.66 -4.60
C ASP A 13 9.34 13.06 -5.00
N VAL A 14 8.66 13.67 -5.98
CA VAL A 14 8.87 15.08 -6.37
C VAL A 14 8.40 16.02 -5.26
N THR A 15 7.25 15.73 -4.63
CA THR A 15 6.69 16.55 -3.54
C THR A 15 7.63 16.67 -2.34
N PHE A 16 8.40 15.62 -2.02
CA PHE A 16 9.39 15.65 -0.96
C PHE A 16 10.59 16.58 -1.23
N ARG A 17 10.81 16.98 -2.48
CA ARG A 17 11.97 17.79 -2.92
C ARG A 17 11.63 19.27 -3.09
N ILE A 18 10.38 19.67 -2.86
CA ILE A 18 9.85 21.01 -3.16
C ILE A 18 9.54 21.76 -1.85
N PRO A 19 9.72 23.10 -1.79
CA PRO A 19 9.33 23.90 -0.64
C PRO A 19 7.85 23.75 -0.29
N GLN A 20 7.52 23.73 1.01
CA GLN A 20 6.17 23.41 1.50
C GLN A 20 5.07 24.32 0.95
N SER A 21 5.39 25.57 0.61
CA SER A 21 4.45 26.53 0.01
C SER A 21 3.93 26.11 -1.37
N ALA A 22 4.71 25.35 -2.16
CA ALA A 22 4.33 24.92 -3.50
C ALA A 22 3.66 23.53 -3.52
N ILE A 23 3.77 22.74 -2.45
CA ILE A 23 3.25 21.37 -2.38
C ILE A 23 1.74 21.30 -2.61
N ILE A 24 0.97 22.20 -1.98
CA ILE A 24 -0.49 22.20 -2.06
C ILE A 24 -0.95 22.47 -3.49
N LEU A 25 -0.37 23.49 -4.13
CA LEU A 25 -0.67 23.85 -5.52
C LEU A 25 -0.35 22.69 -6.47
N ILE A 26 0.86 22.13 -6.37
CA ILE A 26 1.31 21.04 -7.25
C ILE A 26 0.46 19.78 -7.05
N SER A 27 0.13 19.43 -5.81
CA SER A 27 -0.70 18.27 -5.50
C SER A 27 -2.09 18.41 -6.09
N LEU A 28 -2.69 19.60 -6.01
CA LEU A 28 -4.00 19.89 -6.59
C LEU A 28 -3.98 19.80 -8.11
N PHE A 29 -3.04 20.51 -8.75
CA PHE A 29 -2.90 20.50 -10.21
C PHE A 29 -2.59 19.10 -10.75
N ALA A 30 -1.68 18.36 -10.11
CA ALA A 30 -1.32 17.02 -10.53
C ALA A 30 -2.47 16.02 -10.36
N THR A 31 -3.26 16.12 -9.29
CA THR A 31 -4.41 15.23 -9.07
C THR A 31 -5.48 15.42 -10.15
N ILE A 32 -5.82 16.68 -10.47
CA ILE A 32 -6.82 16.99 -11.50
C ILE A 32 -6.28 16.59 -12.88
N ALA A 33 -5.06 17.02 -13.23
CA ALA A 33 -4.46 16.73 -14.51
C ALA A 33 -4.27 15.23 -14.73
N ILE A 34 -3.78 14.47 -13.75
CA ILE A 34 -3.59 13.02 -13.91
C ILE A 34 -4.95 12.32 -13.90
N GLY A 35 -5.87 12.69 -13.01
CA GLY A 35 -7.15 12.01 -12.85
C GLY A 35 -8.06 12.18 -14.06
N GLU A 36 -8.34 13.44 -14.44
CA GLU A 36 -9.25 13.75 -15.54
C GLU A 36 -8.68 13.26 -16.87
N THR A 37 -7.42 13.61 -17.17
CA THR A 37 -6.80 13.28 -18.46
C THR A 37 -6.65 11.77 -18.63
N ALA A 38 -6.35 11.02 -17.57
CA ALA A 38 -6.19 9.57 -17.69
C ALA A 38 -7.51 8.82 -17.89
N VAL A 39 -8.63 9.35 -17.37
CA VAL A 39 -9.97 8.82 -17.63
C VAL A 39 -10.42 9.19 -19.05
N THR A 40 -10.27 10.46 -19.44
CA THR A 40 -10.67 10.96 -20.76
C THR A 40 -9.88 10.31 -21.90
N ALA A 41 -8.57 10.05 -21.69
CA ALA A 41 -7.73 9.32 -22.63
C ALA A 41 -8.04 7.81 -22.69
N LYS A 42 -9.01 7.31 -21.92
CA LYS A 42 -9.38 5.88 -21.79
C LYS A 42 -8.22 4.96 -21.39
N ILE A 43 -7.17 5.52 -20.80
CA ILE A 43 -6.03 4.75 -20.28
C ILE A 43 -6.46 4.01 -19.00
N ILE A 44 -7.45 4.56 -18.28
CA ILE A 44 -7.86 4.07 -16.95
C ILE A 44 -9.38 4.02 -16.88
N HIS A 45 -9.91 2.91 -16.34
CA HIS A 45 -11.34 2.78 -16.05
C HIS A 45 -11.71 3.58 -14.78
N PRO A 46 -12.80 4.39 -14.77
CA PRO A 46 -13.18 5.23 -13.63
C PRO A 46 -13.27 4.47 -12.29
N PHE A 47 -13.83 3.26 -12.31
CA PHE A 47 -13.89 2.40 -11.13
C PHE A 47 -12.51 2.10 -10.51
N SER A 48 -11.48 1.93 -11.35
CA SER A 48 -10.13 1.66 -10.84
C SER A 48 -9.47 2.88 -10.19
N LEU A 49 -9.94 4.09 -10.50
CA LEU A 49 -9.46 5.32 -9.86
C LEU A 49 -10.02 5.41 -8.43
N ILE A 50 -11.29 5.02 -8.24
CA ILE A 50 -11.95 4.94 -6.92
C ILE A 50 -11.22 3.94 -6.02
N THR A 51 -10.90 2.74 -6.51
CA THR A 51 -10.22 1.72 -5.70
C THR A 51 -8.83 2.16 -5.26
N ILE A 52 -8.10 2.91 -6.09
CA ILE A 52 -6.80 3.47 -5.75
C ILE A 52 -6.93 4.54 -4.65
N ALA A 53 -7.92 5.42 -4.75
CA ALA A 53 -8.17 6.45 -3.73
C ALA A 53 -8.46 5.81 -2.36
N ILE A 54 -9.32 4.79 -2.32
CA ILE A 54 -9.61 4.04 -1.09
C ILE A 54 -8.33 3.37 -0.56
N THR A 55 -7.59 2.67 -1.41
CA THR A 55 -6.34 1.97 -1.01
C THR A 55 -5.30 2.95 -0.46
N PHE A 56 -5.17 4.13 -1.05
CA PHE A 56 -4.27 5.18 -0.56
C PHE A 56 -4.74 5.73 0.78
N LEU A 57 -6.04 6.01 0.92
CA LEU A 57 -6.64 6.52 2.15
C LEU A 57 -6.49 5.52 3.31
N SER A 58 -6.67 4.23 3.05
CA SER A 58 -6.46 3.16 4.03
C SER A 58 -5.01 3.02 4.50
N GLY A 59 -4.05 3.63 3.80
CA GLY A 59 -2.63 3.64 4.19
C GLY A 59 -2.26 4.72 5.21
N PHE A 60 -3.08 5.77 5.39
CA PHE A 60 -2.77 6.85 6.34
C PHE A 60 -2.66 6.46 7.81
N PRO A 61 -3.41 5.46 8.34
CA PRO A 61 -3.28 5.05 9.74
C PRO A 61 -1.92 4.40 10.09
N ILE A 62 -1.05 4.14 9.11
CA ILE A 62 0.24 3.50 9.33
C ILE A 62 1.21 4.51 9.97
N ILE A 63 1.41 4.41 11.29
CA ILE A 63 2.20 5.35 12.09
C ILE A 63 3.70 5.24 11.80
N SER A 64 4.20 4.05 11.44
CA SER A 64 5.63 3.81 11.23
C SER A 64 6.03 3.86 9.76
N LYS A 65 6.99 4.74 9.44
CA LYS A 65 7.51 4.95 8.07
C LYS A 65 8.06 3.66 7.44
N GLN A 66 8.71 2.82 8.24
CA GLN A 66 9.27 1.54 7.81
C GLN A 66 8.17 0.54 7.41
N LEU A 67 7.08 0.48 8.19
CA LEU A 67 5.94 -0.38 7.87
C LEU A 67 5.20 0.14 6.63
N GLY A 68 5.05 1.46 6.49
CA GLY A 68 4.46 2.07 5.29
C GLY A 68 5.23 1.73 4.01
N ALA A 69 6.56 1.83 4.04
CA ALA A 69 7.41 1.46 2.91
C ALA A 69 7.34 -0.05 2.60
N ALA A 70 7.31 -0.90 3.63
CA ALA A 70 7.14 -2.34 3.48
C ALA A 70 5.80 -2.68 2.81
N ILE A 71 4.69 -2.11 3.30
CA ILE A 71 3.34 -2.31 2.74
C ILE A 71 3.25 -1.81 1.29
N ALA A 72 3.87 -0.66 0.98
CA ALA A 72 3.89 -0.14 -0.40
C ALA A 72 4.62 -1.08 -1.37
N THR A 73 5.75 -1.64 -0.94
CA THR A 73 6.53 -2.63 -1.71
C THR A 73 5.73 -3.91 -1.88
N LEU A 74 5.11 -4.38 -0.81
CA LEU A 74 4.27 -5.57 -0.81
C LEU A 74 3.08 -5.41 -1.76
N ARG A 75 2.43 -4.25 -1.76
CA ARG A 75 1.32 -3.95 -2.68
C ARG A 75 1.75 -4.08 -4.15
N MET A 76 2.95 -3.59 -4.51
CA MET A 76 3.47 -3.75 -5.87
C MET A 76 3.65 -5.23 -6.23
N LEU A 77 4.17 -6.05 -5.30
CA LEU A 77 4.29 -7.50 -5.50
C LEU A 77 2.94 -8.17 -5.75
N PHE A 78 1.94 -7.88 -4.91
CA PHE A 78 0.59 -8.44 -5.04
C PHE A 78 -0.10 -8.04 -6.34
N LEU A 79 0.11 -6.81 -6.82
CA LEU A 79 -0.45 -6.36 -8.10
C LEU A 79 0.18 -7.06 -9.29
N ILE A 80 1.50 -7.25 -9.28
CA ILE A 80 2.21 -7.98 -10.33
C ILE A 80 1.73 -9.43 -10.37
N VAL A 81 1.70 -10.09 -9.21
CA VAL A 81 1.26 -11.49 -9.14
C VAL A 81 -0.23 -11.62 -9.50
N GLY A 82 -1.08 -10.73 -9.03
CA GLY A 82 -2.49 -10.71 -9.40
C GLY A 82 -2.73 -10.47 -10.89
N TYR A 83 -1.88 -9.67 -11.55
CA TYR A 83 -1.97 -9.43 -12.98
C TYR A 83 -1.62 -10.67 -13.82
N TYR A 84 -0.57 -11.41 -13.44
CA TYR A 84 -0.12 -12.58 -14.20
C TYR A 84 -0.85 -13.88 -13.83
N PHE A 85 -1.13 -14.10 -12.53
CA PHE A 85 -1.64 -15.36 -11.99
C PHE A 85 -3.07 -15.26 -11.45
N GLY A 86 -3.70 -14.08 -11.52
CA GLY A 86 -5.07 -13.87 -11.03
C GLY A 86 -5.22 -14.12 -9.52
N SER A 87 -6.40 -14.60 -9.13
CA SER A 87 -6.75 -14.91 -7.74
C SER A 87 -5.93 -16.06 -7.15
N THR A 88 -5.57 -17.06 -7.96
CA THR A 88 -4.75 -18.20 -7.52
C THR A 88 -3.37 -17.74 -7.06
N GLY A 89 -2.73 -16.82 -7.80
CA GLY A 89 -1.45 -16.24 -7.40
C GLY A 89 -1.55 -15.42 -6.12
N MET A 90 -2.65 -14.69 -5.92
CA MET A 90 -2.89 -13.92 -4.69
C MET A 90 -2.94 -14.82 -3.46
N ILE A 91 -3.60 -15.98 -3.55
CA ILE A 91 -3.67 -16.95 -2.44
C ILE A 91 -2.27 -17.44 -2.09
N ILE A 92 -1.49 -17.86 -3.09
CA ILE A 92 -0.14 -18.39 -2.88
C ILE A 92 0.77 -17.33 -2.21
N VAL A 93 0.76 -16.10 -2.71
CA VAL A 93 1.58 -15.01 -2.14
C VAL A 93 1.12 -14.67 -0.73
N THR A 94 -0.18 -14.67 -0.46
CA THR A 94 -0.72 -14.44 0.88
C THR A 94 -0.25 -15.52 1.85
N THR A 95 -0.32 -16.79 1.45
CA THR A 95 0.17 -17.91 2.27
C THR A 95 1.66 -17.80 2.56
N LEU A 96 2.48 -17.51 1.53
CA LEU A 96 3.92 -17.30 1.69
C LEU A 96 4.23 -16.14 2.64
N LEU A 97 3.45 -15.06 2.55
CA LEU A 97 3.59 -13.91 3.42
C LEU A 97 3.30 -14.24 4.88
N ILE A 98 2.24 -15.00 5.15
CA ILE A 98 1.91 -15.44 6.51
C ILE A 98 3.05 -16.30 7.06
N ILE A 99 3.57 -17.25 6.28
CA ILE A 99 4.71 -18.09 6.69
C ILE A 99 5.94 -17.24 7.00
N TYR A 100 6.20 -16.20 6.21
CA TYR A 100 7.30 -15.27 6.45
C TYR A 100 7.10 -14.49 7.77
N MET A 101 5.88 -14.01 8.03
CA MET A 101 5.54 -13.30 9.27
C MET A 101 5.69 -14.17 10.52
N VAL A 102 5.39 -15.47 10.46
CA VAL A 102 5.60 -16.40 11.58
C VAL A 102 7.09 -16.50 11.97
N LYS A 103 7.99 -16.40 11.00
CA LYS A 103 9.44 -16.47 11.24
C LYS A 103 10.02 -15.15 11.78
N LEU A 104 9.33 -14.03 11.58
CA LEU A 104 9.79 -12.73 12.05
C LEU A 104 9.64 -12.61 13.57
N ARG A 105 10.68 -12.10 14.22
CA ARG A 105 10.67 -11.71 15.63
C ARG A 105 10.93 -10.21 15.73
N SER A 106 10.05 -9.51 16.45
CA SER A 106 10.21 -8.10 16.80
C SER A 106 10.69 -8.03 18.25
N VAL A 107 11.94 -7.58 18.46
CA VAL A 107 12.54 -7.40 19.80
C VAL A 107 12.40 -8.68 20.69
N GLY A 108 12.62 -9.85 20.09
CA GLY A 108 12.53 -11.16 20.77
C GLY A 108 11.13 -11.79 20.79
N VAL A 109 10.07 -11.01 20.56
CA VAL A 109 8.67 -11.48 20.53
C VAL A 109 8.27 -11.85 19.10
N PRO A 110 7.56 -12.97 18.86
CA PRO A 110 7.03 -13.31 17.55
C PRO A 110 6.17 -12.17 16.96
N TYR A 111 6.35 -11.86 15.68
CA TYR A 111 5.63 -10.75 15.03
C TYR A 111 4.11 -10.95 15.04
N LEU A 112 3.66 -12.20 15.09
CA LEU A 112 2.25 -12.58 15.16
C LEU A 112 1.76 -12.83 16.60
N ALA A 113 2.52 -12.50 17.64
CA ALA A 113 2.00 -12.57 19.01
C ALA A 113 0.87 -11.54 19.18
N PRO A 114 -0.26 -11.89 19.83
CA PRO A 114 -0.57 -13.13 20.56
C PRO A 114 -1.29 -14.22 19.73
N LEU A 115 -1.48 -14.03 18.41
CA LEU A 115 -2.09 -15.04 17.53
C LEU A 115 -1.23 -16.31 17.45
N LEU A 116 0.09 -16.14 17.35
CA LEU A 116 1.09 -17.22 17.27
C LEU A 116 2.36 -16.79 18.04
N PRO A 117 2.70 -17.41 19.19
CA PRO A 117 2.03 -18.50 19.91
C PRO A 117 0.72 -18.03 20.54
N PHE A 118 -0.33 -18.83 20.39
CA PHE A 118 -1.64 -18.50 20.92
C PHE A 118 -1.60 -18.42 22.46
N LYS A 119 -1.60 -17.20 23.00
CA LYS A 119 -1.63 -16.94 24.44
C LYS A 119 -2.80 -16.02 24.76
N LEU A 120 -3.86 -16.62 25.32
CA LEU A 120 -5.06 -15.90 25.74
C LEU A 120 -4.76 -14.81 26.80
N GLU A 121 -3.72 -14.98 27.61
CA GLU A 121 -3.30 -14.00 28.62
C GLU A 121 -2.73 -12.71 28.01
N GLU A 122 -2.04 -12.77 26.87
CA GLU A 122 -1.43 -11.60 26.21
C GLU A 122 -2.44 -10.80 25.36
N ILE A 123 -3.60 -11.38 25.01
CA ILE A 123 -4.67 -10.68 24.28
C ILE A 123 -5.24 -9.51 25.08
N LYS A 124 -5.22 -9.60 26.42
CA LYS A 124 -5.74 -8.56 27.31
C LYS A 124 -4.82 -7.34 27.41
N ASP A 125 -3.55 -7.48 27.04
CA ASP A 125 -2.51 -6.43 27.07
C ASP A 125 -2.35 -5.73 25.70
N THR A 126 -3.02 -6.25 24.66
CA THR A 126 -2.91 -5.77 23.27
C THR A 126 -4.10 -4.87 22.84
N LEU A 127 -5.21 -4.87 23.60
CA LEU A 127 -6.39 -4.02 23.39
C LEU A 127 -6.31 -2.74 24.23
#